data_AF-A0A444UAQ3-F1
#
_entry.id   AF-A0A444UAQ3-F1
#
_cell.length_a   1.000
_cell.length_b   1.000
_cell.length_c   1.000
_cell.angle_alpha   90.00
_cell.angle_beta   90.00
_cell.angle_gamma   90.00
#
_symmetry.space_group_name_H-M   'P 1'
#
loop_
_entity.id
_entity.type
_entity.pdbx_description
1 polymer ?
#
loop_
_entity_poly.entity_id
_entity_poly.type
_entity_poly.pdbx_seq_one_letter_code
_entity_poly.pdbx_strand_id
1 'polypeptide(L)'
;MLWKGRLSFMQYIPSKQHHFGIKFFIICDVKTRYILNVIVYTGGTTDILHDVLSLMKPYLDKGHIVYTDNWYNSPALFECLHSQDTDACGTVRSNRKRMPQFKTKLEKGEVHFLHTDKLLAAKWHVKRDVHILTSVHRPVMKVTNNVDHATGDNKVKPECVLEYNQKMGSVDKSDMQISFVDCARYKKWYKKLFFHLFDMAVLNAFILHKTASKKKKQSLSASSGTTSSRTQRRCHVCSHTTRRPRQRKDT
;
A
#
# COMPACT_ATOMS: atom_id res chain seq x y z
N MET A 1 -3.09 8.07 -13.67
CA MET A 1 -4.18 8.67 -14.45
C MET A 1 -3.99 8.41 -15.94
N LEU A 2 -5.00 7.86 -16.64
CA LEU A 2 -4.96 7.62 -18.09
C LEU A 2 -4.69 8.91 -18.88
N TRP A 3 -3.74 8.86 -19.80
CA TRP A 3 -3.44 9.93 -20.76
C TRP A 3 -2.91 9.31 -22.07
N LYS A 4 -3.35 9.85 -23.22
CA LYS A 4 -2.96 9.35 -24.56
C LYS A 4 -2.43 10.46 -25.48
N GLY A 5 -2.09 11.63 -24.94
CA GLY A 5 -1.55 12.76 -25.70
C GLY A 5 -0.03 12.88 -25.58
N ARG A 6 0.57 13.78 -26.35
CA ARG A 6 2.01 14.11 -26.26
C ARG A 6 2.34 14.66 -24.87
N LEU A 7 3.19 13.96 -24.14
CA LEU A 7 3.69 14.33 -22.82
C LEU A 7 5.01 13.60 -22.56
N SER A 8 6.07 14.33 -22.22
CA SER A 8 7.44 13.80 -22.10
C SER A 8 7.59 12.75 -20.99
N PHE A 9 6.90 12.93 -19.86
CA PHE A 9 6.96 12.04 -18.69
C PHE A 9 5.80 11.05 -18.62
N MET A 10 5.08 10.85 -19.72
CA MET A 10 4.07 9.78 -19.80
C MET A 10 4.73 8.42 -19.60
N GLN A 11 4.12 7.57 -18.78
CA GLN A 11 4.62 6.25 -18.46
C GLN A 11 3.78 5.16 -19.14
N TYR A 12 4.47 4.15 -19.64
CA TYR A 12 3.87 2.89 -20.10
C TYR A 12 4.00 1.84 -18.99
N ILE A 13 2.88 1.36 -18.47
CA ILE A 13 2.81 0.37 -17.39
C ILE A 13 1.95 -0.81 -17.87
N PRO A 14 2.55 -1.87 -18.45
CA PRO A 14 1.82 -2.97 -19.07
C PRO A 14 0.86 -3.71 -18.13
N SER A 15 1.18 -3.74 -16.83
CA SER A 15 0.41 -4.48 -15.83
C SER A 15 -0.89 -3.77 -15.40
N LYS A 16 -1.08 -2.51 -15.80
CA LYS A 16 -2.24 -1.69 -15.41
C LYS A 16 -3.22 -1.64 -16.57
N GLN A 17 -4.53 -1.57 -16.28
CA GLN A 17 -5.59 -1.56 -17.29
C GLN A 17 -5.42 -0.42 -18.31
N HIS A 18 -5.03 0.76 -17.82
CA HIS A 18 -4.64 1.88 -18.65
C HIS A 18 -3.13 1.89 -18.78
N HIS A 19 -2.64 1.32 -19.88
CA HIS A 19 -1.21 1.10 -20.05
C HIS A 19 -0.44 2.41 -20.17
N PHE A 20 -1.05 3.47 -20.73
CA PHE A 20 -0.42 4.78 -20.90
C PHE A 20 -1.05 5.81 -19.96
N GLY A 21 -0.21 6.57 -19.25
CA GLY A 21 -0.72 7.63 -18.39
C GLY A 21 0.33 8.40 -17.59
N ILE A 22 -0.17 9.33 -16.78
CA ILE A 22 0.62 10.04 -15.77
C ILE A 22 0.65 9.18 -14.51
N LYS A 23 1.85 8.87 -14.02
CA LYS A 23 2.08 8.06 -12.81
C LYS A 23 2.17 8.96 -11.59
N PHE A 24 1.56 8.51 -10.49
CA PHE A 24 1.61 9.17 -9.19
C PHE A 24 2.24 8.23 -8.16
N PHE A 25 2.98 8.79 -7.20
CA PHE A 25 3.29 8.15 -5.94
C PHE A 25 2.34 8.70 -4.88
N ILE A 26 1.57 7.81 -4.26
CA ILE A 26 0.51 8.20 -3.33
C ILE A 26 0.74 7.47 -2.01
N ILE A 27 0.64 8.22 -0.91
CA ILE A 27 0.53 7.68 0.43
C ILE A 27 -0.86 7.95 0.96
N CYS A 28 -1.47 6.94 1.58
CA CYS A 28 -2.76 7.08 2.24
C CYS A 28 -2.79 6.41 3.61
N ASP A 29 -3.66 6.88 4.48
CA ASP A 29 -3.98 6.20 5.73
C ASP A 29 -4.75 4.91 5.42
N VAL A 30 -4.30 3.78 5.96
CA VAL A 30 -4.91 2.47 5.69
C VAL A 30 -6.34 2.39 6.24
N LYS A 31 -6.60 3.01 7.39
CA LYS A 31 -7.89 2.89 8.08
C LYS A 31 -8.98 3.73 7.40
N THR A 32 -8.69 5.00 7.15
CA THR A 32 -9.65 5.94 6.57
C THR A 32 -9.60 6.02 5.05
N ARG A 33 -8.50 5.58 4.44
CA ARG A 33 -8.15 5.76 3.01
C ARG A 33 -7.91 7.20 2.61
N TYR A 34 -7.74 8.08 3.60
CA TYR A 34 -7.41 9.48 3.40
C TYR A 34 -6.06 9.62 2.70
N ILE A 35 -6.03 10.36 1.60
CA ILE A 35 -4.81 10.61 0.84
C ILE A 35 -3.99 11.65 1.59
N LEU A 36 -2.80 11.26 2.01
CA LEU A 36 -1.93 12.05 2.87
C LEU A 36 -0.98 12.93 2.04
N ASN A 37 -0.35 12.35 1.02
CA ASN A 37 0.57 13.06 0.15
C ASN A 37 0.62 12.41 -1.25
N VAL A 38 0.96 13.20 -2.25
CA VAL A 38 1.00 12.80 -3.66
C VAL A 38 2.19 13.45 -4.35
N ILE A 39 3.00 12.65 -5.04
CA ILE A 39 4.08 13.13 -5.91
C ILE A 39 3.78 12.68 -7.34
N VAL A 40 3.86 13.61 -8.30
CA VAL A 40 3.73 13.29 -9.72
C VAL A 40 5.09 12.83 -10.25
N TYR A 41 5.13 11.66 -10.87
CA TYR A 41 6.35 11.19 -11.52
C TYR A 41 6.60 12.02 -12.78
N THR A 42 7.78 12.63 -12.87
CA THR A 42 8.16 13.56 -13.95
C THR A 42 9.30 13.04 -14.82
N GLY A 43 9.65 11.75 -14.71
CA GLY A 43 10.75 11.15 -15.47
C GLY A 43 12.06 11.19 -14.67
N GLY A 44 13.16 11.52 -15.36
CA GLY A 44 14.52 11.49 -14.82
C GLY A 44 14.81 12.48 -13.67
N THR A 45 13.91 13.42 -13.40
CA THR A 45 13.98 14.35 -12.25
C THR A 45 13.45 13.74 -10.95
N THR A 46 12.81 12.56 -11.01
CA THR A 46 12.23 11.88 -9.84
C THR A 46 13.09 10.68 -9.46
N ASP A 47 13.70 10.71 -8.27
CA ASP A 47 14.48 9.60 -7.73
C ASP A 47 13.62 8.72 -6.82
N ILE A 48 13.36 7.49 -7.27
CA ILE A 48 12.42 6.53 -6.66
C ILE A 48 12.77 6.18 -5.20
N LEU A 49 14.06 6.15 -4.82
CA LEU A 49 14.48 5.84 -3.46
C LEU A 49 14.28 7.05 -2.53
N HIS A 50 14.61 8.22 -3.03
CA HIS A 50 14.26 9.48 -2.37
C HIS A 50 12.74 9.68 -2.33
N ASP A 51 11.97 9.13 -3.27
CA ASP A 51 10.54 9.39 -3.38
C ASP A 51 9.74 8.81 -2.20
N VAL A 52 10.05 7.61 -1.69
CA VAL A 52 9.34 7.05 -0.52
C VAL A 52 9.63 7.88 0.74
N LEU A 53 10.90 8.19 0.99
CA LEU A 53 11.30 9.02 2.12
C LEU A 53 10.76 10.45 1.99
N SER A 54 10.77 11.02 0.79
CA SER A 54 10.23 12.37 0.52
C SER A 54 8.72 12.42 0.71
N LEU A 55 8.01 11.39 0.25
CA LEU A 55 6.57 11.27 0.44
C LEU A 55 6.20 11.09 1.92
N MET A 56 7.04 10.33 2.65
CA MET A 56 6.92 10.07 4.08
C MET A 56 7.43 11.21 4.97
N LYS A 57 8.24 12.15 4.47
CA LYS A 57 8.94 13.17 5.26
C LYS A 57 8.11 13.83 6.38
N PRO A 58 6.85 14.28 6.16
CA PRO A 58 6.05 14.87 7.25
C PRO A 58 5.49 13.85 8.26
N TYR A 59 5.71 12.57 8.05
CA TYR A 59 5.19 11.42 8.80
C TYR A 59 6.29 10.54 9.41
N LEU A 60 7.56 10.84 9.16
CA LEU A 60 8.71 10.19 9.80
C LEU A 60 8.79 10.61 11.28
N ASP A 61 9.50 9.81 12.08
CA ASP A 61 9.75 10.04 13.52
C ASP A 61 8.49 10.09 14.39
N LYS A 62 7.46 9.30 14.03
CA LYS A 62 6.14 9.31 14.68
C LYS A 62 5.63 7.93 15.10
N GLY A 63 6.47 6.90 15.07
CA GLY A 63 6.09 5.51 15.36
C GLY A 63 5.05 4.95 14.38
N HIS A 64 5.07 5.41 13.13
CA HIS A 64 4.13 4.96 12.10
C HIS A 64 4.63 3.68 11.43
N ILE A 65 3.68 2.89 10.93
CA ILE A 65 3.98 1.69 10.14
C ILE A 65 3.61 1.96 8.69
N VAL A 66 4.55 1.78 7.78
CA VAL A 66 4.36 1.92 6.34
C VAL A 66 4.26 0.57 5.64
N TYR A 67 3.23 0.41 4.80
CA TYR A 67 3.07 -0.75 3.92
C TYR A 67 3.33 -0.35 2.47
N THR A 68 4.22 -1.06 1.81
CA THR A 68 4.77 -0.67 0.50
C THR A 68 4.78 -1.84 -0.47
N ASP A 69 4.57 -1.53 -1.75
CA ASP A 69 4.68 -2.50 -2.84
C ASP A 69 6.15 -2.90 -3.11
N ASN A 70 6.32 -4.05 -3.76
CA ASN A 70 7.59 -4.70 -4.07
C ASN A 70 8.61 -3.82 -4.81
N TRP A 71 8.13 -2.86 -5.59
CA TRP A 71 9.00 -1.96 -6.35
C TRP A 71 9.88 -1.08 -5.45
N TYR A 72 9.45 -0.78 -4.23
CA TYR A 72 10.15 0.15 -3.33
C TYR A 72 11.08 -0.56 -2.35
N ASN A 73 10.78 -1.82 -2.04
CA ASN A 73 11.33 -2.45 -0.85
C ASN A 73 12.77 -2.91 -1.05
N SER A 74 13.59 -2.61 -0.05
CA SER A 74 14.96 -3.08 0.08
C SER A 74 15.35 -3.08 1.57
N PRO A 75 16.32 -3.92 1.98
CA PRO A 75 16.86 -3.89 3.33
C PRO A 75 17.37 -2.52 3.78
N ALA A 76 18.07 -1.81 2.90
CA ALA A 76 18.60 -0.47 3.20
C ALA A 76 17.48 0.56 3.47
N LEU A 77 16.38 0.52 2.71
CA LEU A 77 15.24 1.40 2.97
C LEU A 77 14.60 1.10 4.33
N PHE A 78 14.45 -0.17 4.69
CA PHE A 78 13.81 -0.57 5.94
C PHE A 78 14.66 -0.18 7.16
N GLU A 79 15.98 -0.30 7.07
CA GLU A 79 16.89 0.19 8.11
C GLU A 79 16.83 1.72 8.25
N CYS A 80 16.80 2.44 7.13
CA CYS A 80 16.67 3.91 7.13
C CYS A 80 15.35 4.35 7.79
N LEU A 81 14.23 3.73 7.42
CA LEU A 81 12.93 4.01 8.03
C LEU A 81 12.94 3.70 9.54
N HIS A 82 13.47 2.55 9.92
CA HIS A 82 13.52 2.14 11.32
C HIS A 82 14.43 3.07 12.15
N SER A 83 15.49 3.62 11.56
CA SER A 83 16.31 4.65 12.22
C SER A 83 15.59 5.99 12.46
N GLN A 84 14.47 6.21 11.77
CA GLN A 84 13.61 7.40 11.86
C GLN A 84 12.26 7.07 12.52
N ASP A 85 12.30 6.20 13.55
CA ASP A 85 11.14 5.72 14.31
C ASP A 85 9.92 5.41 13.43
N THR A 86 10.18 4.76 12.29
CA THR A 86 9.16 4.41 11.29
C THR A 86 9.36 2.97 10.88
N ASP A 87 8.39 2.14 11.19
CA ASP A 87 8.44 0.74 10.84
C ASP A 87 7.86 0.48 9.46
N ALA A 88 8.25 -0.64 8.85
CA ALA A 88 7.81 -0.99 7.50
C ALA A 88 7.44 -2.48 7.37
N CYS A 89 6.56 -2.77 6.42
CA CYS A 89 6.22 -4.12 6.02
C CYS A 89 5.87 -4.18 4.53
N GLY A 90 6.52 -5.06 3.78
CA GLY A 90 6.21 -5.20 2.37
C GLY A 90 6.78 -6.43 1.69
N THR A 91 6.22 -6.76 0.52
CA THR A 91 6.81 -7.78 -0.34
C THR A 91 8.11 -7.28 -0.94
N VAL A 92 9.10 -8.14 -1.18
CA VAL A 92 10.41 -7.73 -1.70
C VAL A 92 10.87 -8.71 -2.78
N ARG A 93 11.69 -8.25 -3.73
CA ARG A 93 12.29 -9.15 -4.72
C ARG A 93 13.51 -9.82 -4.07
N SER A 94 13.65 -11.12 -4.26
CA SER A 94 14.78 -11.89 -3.74
C SER A 94 16.12 -11.38 -4.24
N ASN A 95 16.17 -10.81 -5.45
CA ASN A 95 17.37 -10.27 -6.07
C ASN A 95 17.72 -8.82 -5.65
N ARG A 96 17.05 -8.25 -4.64
CA ARG A 96 17.44 -6.93 -4.11
C ARG A 96 18.79 -7.02 -3.40
N LYS A 97 19.60 -5.97 -3.55
CA LYS A 97 20.88 -5.84 -2.85
C LYS A 97 20.67 -5.98 -1.34
N ARG A 98 21.57 -6.71 -0.68
CA ARG A 98 21.54 -7.01 0.77
C ARG A 98 20.41 -7.92 1.25
N MET A 99 19.62 -8.53 0.37
CA MET A 99 18.66 -9.55 0.79
C MET A 99 19.40 -10.81 1.28
N PRO A 100 18.94 -11.45 2.37
CA PRO A 100 19.52 -12.70 2.83
C PRO A 100 19.27 -13.82 1.82
N GLN A 101 20.22 -14.77 1.75
CA GLN A 101 20.09 -15.94 0.88
C GLN A 101 19.34 -17.06 1.58
N PHE A 102 18.19 -17.43 1.01
CA PHE A 102 17.41 -18.58 1.47
C PHE A 102 17.89 -19.85 0.75
N LYS A 103 18.81 -20.58 1.38
CA LYS A 103 19.40 -21.82 0.82
C LYS A 103 18.42 -23.00 0.78
N THR A 104 17.43 -23.01 1.67
CA THR A 104 16.46 -24.10 1.78
C THR A 104 15.42 -24.05 0.65
N LYS A 105 15.21 -25.20 0.00
CA LYS A 105 14.06 -25.44 -0.86
C LYS A 105 12.87 -25.76 0.04
N LEU A 106 11.76 -25.07 -0.17
CA LEU A 106 10.57 -25.17 0.67
C LEU A 106 9.48 -25.96 -0.04
N GLU A 107 8.76 -26.78 0.73
CA GLU A 107 7.52 -27.41 0.29
C GLU A 107 6.35 -26.41 0.32
N LYS A 108 5.25 -26.76 -0.35
CA LYS A 108 4.08 -25.89 -0.45
C LYS A 108 3.46 -25.67 0.93
N GLY A 109 3.42 -24.41 1.36
CA GLY A 109 2.90 -23.99 2.66
C GLY A 109 4.00 -23.67 3.66
N GLU A 110 5.23 -24.13 3.44
CA GLU A 110 6.35 -23.89 4.34
C GLU A 110 6.88 -22.47 4.26
N VAL A 111 7.47 -22.03 5.37
CA VAL A 111 8.09 -20.72 5.51
C VAL A 111 9.48 -20.88 6.13
N HIS A 112 10.43 -20.08 5.65
CA HIS A 112 11.72 -19.89 6.27
C HIS A 112 11.86 -18.43 6.70
N PHE A 113 12.11 -18.23 7.98
CA PHE A 113 12.38 -16.92 8.57
C PHE A 113 13.87 -16.73 8.80
N LEU A 114 14.38 -15.56 8.43
CA LEU A 114 15.71 -15.07 8.79
C LEU A 114 15.51 -13.71 9.43
N HIS A 115 16.10 -13.48 10.59
CA HIS A 115 15.96 -12.21 11.27
C HIS A 115 17.32 -11.68 11.72
N THR A 116 17.35 -10.36 11.86
CA THR A 116 18.35 -9.60 12.60
C THR A 116 17.67 -9.05 13.84
N ASP A 117 18.35 -8.24 14.62
CA ASP A 117 17.73 -7.57 15.78
C ASP A 117 16.62 -6.59 15.37
N LYS A 118 16.68 -6.08 14.13
CA LYS A 118 15.80 -4.99 13.66
C LYS A 118 14.80 -5.44 12.59
N LEU A 119 15.20 -6.37 11.73
CA LEU A 119 14.44 -6.77 10.55
C LEU A 119 14.22 -8.27 10.49
N LEU A 120 13.02 -8.66 10.08
CA LEU A 120 12.62 -10.02 9.73
C LEU A 120 12.42 -10.13 8.22
N ALA A 121 13.10 -11.09 7.61
CA ALA A 121 12.89 -11.53 6.25
C ALA A 121 12.23 -12.92 6.24
N ALA A 122 11.15 -13.09 5.50
CA ALA A 122 10.42 -14.34 5.37
C ALA A 122 10.36 -14.78 3.91
N LYS A 123 10.69 -16.04 3.64
CA LYS A 123 10.43 -16.72 2.37
C LYS A 123 9.31 -17.73 2.60
N TRP A 124 8.18 -17.54 1.93
CA TRP A 124 7.01 -18.41 2.02
C TRP A 124 6.71 -19.03 0.66
N HIS A 125 6.65 -20.37 0.60
CA HIS A 125 6.39 -21.08 -0.65
C HIS A 125 4.92 -21.44 -0.78
N VAL A 126 4.30 -21.02 -1.90
CA VAL A 126 2.92 -21.37 -2.24
C VAL A 126 2.91 -21.99 -3.63
N LYS A 127 2.47 -21.24 -4.66
CA LYS A 127 2.69 -21.62 -6.07
C LYS A 127 4.02 -21.07 -6.60
N ARG A 128 4.50 -20.00 -5.98
CA ARG A 128 5.76 -19.31 -6.23
C ARG A 128 6.27 -18.79 -4.89
N ASP A 129 7.58 -18.59 -4.80
CA ASP A 129 8.18 -18.01 -3.62
C ASP A 129 7.75 -16.57 -3.42
N VAL A 130 7.18 -16.27 -2.25
CA VAL A 130 6.88 -14.92 -1.81
C VAL A 130 7.89 -14.53 -0.75
N HIS A 131 8.59 -13.42 -0.98
CA HIS A 131 9.51 -12.86 -0.01
C HIS A 131 8.87 -11.62 0.62
N ILE A 132 8.89 -11.55 1.94
CA ILE A 132 8.43 -10.40 2.73
C ILE A 132 9.58 -9.91 3.60
N LEU A 133 9.69 -8.59 3.70
CA LEU A 133 10.56 -7.90 4.64
C LEU A 133 9.71 -7.08 5.60
N THR A 134 10.04 -7.11 6.89
CA THR A 134 9.31 -6.35 7.91
C THR A 134 10.18 -6.02 9.12
N SER A 135 9.93 -4.85 9.74
CA SER A 135 10.49 -4.47 11.04
C SER A 135 9.49 -4.61 12.21
N VAL A 136 8.24 -5.00 11.93
CA VAL A 136 7.14 -5.01 12.91
C VAL A 136 6.87 -6.41 13.47
N HIS A 137 6.96 -7.42 12.60
CA HIS A 137 6.39 -8.74 12.90
C HIS A 137 7.43 -9.70 13.47
N ARG A 138 6.94 -10.69 14.21
CA ARG A 138 7.70 -11.84 14.70
C ARG A 138 7.57 -13.03 13.74
N PRO A 139 8.47 -14.03 13.79
CA PRO A 139 8.40 -15.24 12.95
C PRO A 139 7.27 -16.18 13.40
N VAL A 140 6.02 -15.74 13.25
CA VAL A 140 4.82 -16.45 13.72
C VAL A 140 3.94 -16.85 12.54
N MET A 141 3.43 -18.08 12.61
CA MET A 141 2.41 -18.60 11.71
C MET A 141 1.03 -18.44 12.34
N LYS A 142 0.03 -18.05 11.53
CA LYS A 142 -1.36 -17.93 11.95
C LYS A 142 -2.28 -18.76 11.08
N VAL A 143 -3.20 -19.46 11.74
CA VAL A 143 -4.31 -20.15 11.10
C VAL A 143 -5.31 -19.11 10.60
N THR A 144 -5.78 -19.28 9.37
CA THR A 144 -6.79 -18.40 8.77
C THR A 144 -8.15 -19.07 8.75
N ASN A 145 -9.22 -18.28 8.79
CA ASN A 145 -10.59 -18.78 8.66
C ASN A 145 -10.94 -19.27 7.25
N ASN A 146 -9.99 -19.22 6.31
CA ASN A 146 -10.21 -19.68 4.94
C ASN A 146 -9.78 -21.14 4.85
N VAL A 147 -10.73 -21.99 4.50
CA VAL A 147 -10.50 -23.41 4.28
C VAL A 147 -9.83 -23.64 2.92
N ASP A 148 -8.94 -24.62 2.86
CA ASP A 148 -8.48 -25.16 1.59
C ASP A 148 -9.51 -26.15 1.05
N HIS A 149 -10.11 -25.83 -0.09
CA HIS A 149 -11.13 -26.68 -0.71
C HIS A 149 -10.61 -28.06 -1.13
N ALA A 150 -9.28 -28.23 -1.21
CA ALA A 150 -8.67 -29.52 -1.52
C ALA A 150 -8.51 -30.44 -0.30
N THR A 151 -8.17 -29.91 0.87
CA THR A 151 -7.90 -30.71 2.07
C THR A 151 -8.98 -30.60 3.15
N GLY A 152 -9.85 -29.59 3.09
CA GLY A 152 -10.82 -29.31 4.14
C GLY A 152 -10.24 -28.60 5.37
N ASP A 153 -8.93 -28.34 5.38
CA ASP A 153 -8.23 -27.71 6.51
C ASP A 153 -8.15 -26.19 6.39
N ASN A 154 -8.01 -25.53 7.55
CA ASN A 154 -7.75 -24.10 7.60
C ASN A 154 -6.36 -23.76 7.05
N LYS A 155 -6.29 -22.78 6.14
CA LYS A 155 -5.01 -22.35 5.57
C LYS A 155 -4.15 -21.69 6.63
N VAL A 156 -2.89 -22.10 6.74
CA VAL A 156 -1.90 -21.46 7.61
C VAL A 156 -1.05 -20.50 6.78
N LYS A 157 -0.81 -19.28 7.31
CA LYS A 157 0.02 -18.26 6.66
C LYS A 157 0.88 -17.52 7.68
N PRO A 158 2.04 -16.99 7.27
CA PRO A 158 2.81 -16.10 8.13
C PRO A 158 1.99 -14.87 8.54
N GLU A 159 2.11 -14.44 9.79
CA GLU A 159 1.40 -13.27 10.32
C GLU A 159 1.66 -12.01 9.46
N CYS A 160 2.92 -11.79 9.08
CA CYS A 160 3.31 -10.66 8.24
C CYS A 160 2.62 -10.66 6.87
N VAL A 161 2.39 -11.83 6.26
CA VAL A 161 1.67 -11.97 4.99
C VAL A 161 0.19 -11.61 5.17
N LEU A 162 -0.42 -12.05 6.28
CA LEU A 162 -1.83 -11.76 6.56
C LEU A 162 -2.05 -10.27 6.75
N GLU A 163 -1.24 -9.66 7.60
CA GLU A 163 -1.34 -8.24 7.89
C GLU A 163 -1.05 -7.40 6.64
N TYR A 164 0.00 -7.73 5.88
CA TYR A 164 0.28 -7.08 4.60
C TYR A 164 -0.94 -7.12 3.67
N ASN A 165 -1.56 -8.29 3.46
CA ASN A 165 -2.71 -8.41 2.56
C ASN A 165 -3.94 -7.61 3.04
N GLN A 166 -4.13 -7.46 4.36
CA GLN A 166 -5.23 -6.66 4.90
C GLN A 166 -5.03 -5.15 4.70
N LYS A 167 -3.78 -4.69 4.79
CA LYS A 167 -3.43 -3.26 4.76
C LYS A 167 -3.16 -2.77 3.34
N MET A 168 -2.68 -3.66 2.47
CA MET A 168 -2.48 -3.37 1.05
C MET A 168 -3.81 -3.12 0.32
N GLY A 169 -3.73 -2.30 -0.72
CA GLY A 169 -4.86 -1.98 -1.60
C GLY A 169 -5.74 -0.83 -1.10
N SER A 170 -5.35 -0.13 -0.03
CA SER A 170 -5.99 1.12 0.37
C SER A 170 -5.88 2.19 -0.72
N VAL A 171 -4.69 2.36 -1.33
CA VAL A 171 -4.47 3.25 -2.49
C VAL A 171 -5.32 2.82 -3.69
N ASP A 172 -5.34 1.52 -4.03
CA ASP A 172 -6.13 1.01 -5.15
C ASP A 172 -7.64 1.27 -4.95
N LYS A 173 -8.13 1.19 -3.71
CA LYS A 173 -9.53 1.51 -3.38
C LYS A 173 -9.83 3.00 -3.54
N SER A 174 -8.94 3.89 -3.09
CA SER A 174 -9.13 5.33 -3.28
C SER A 174 -9.13 5.69 -4.77
N ASP A 175 -8.23 5.10 -5.55
CA ASP A 175 -8.21 5.32 -7.00
C ASP A 175 -9.47 4.78 -7.70
N MET A 176 -9.95 3.60 -7.29
CA MET A 176 -11.19 3.06 -7.81
C MET A 176 -12.34 4.05 -7.59
N GLN A 177 -12.43 4.67 -6.40
CA GLN A 177 -13.43 5.68 -6.09
C GLN A 177 -13.31 6.92 -6.99
N ILE A 178 -12.09 7.41 -7.22
CA ILE A 178 -11.84 8.57 -8.11
C ILE A 178 -12.20 8.23 -9.56
N SER A 179 -11.92 7.00 -10.00
CA SER A 179 -12.20 6.55 -11.38
C SER A 179 -13.68 6.52 -11.76
N PHE A 180 -14.58 6.52 -10.77
CA PHE A 180 -16.03 6.64 -11.00
C PHE A 180 -16.48 8.07 -11.30
N VAL A 181 -15.73 9.06 -10.83
CA VAL A 181 -16.04 10.49 -10.98
C VAL A 181 -15.37 11.09 -12.22
N ASP A 182 -14.23 10.52 -12.66
CA ASP A 182 -13.52 10.93 -13.88
C ASP A 182 -14.35 10.63 -15.16
N CYS A 183 -15.23 11.55 -15.53
CA CYS A 183 -16.13 11.44 -16.68
C CYS A 183 -15.70 12.32 -17.87
N ALA A 184 -14.74 13.23 -17.68
CA ALA A 184 -14.42 14.26 -18.66
C ALA A 184 -13.18 13.93 -19.51
N ARG A 185 -13.30 14.14 -20.83
CA ARG A 185 -12.16 14.07 -21.76
C ARG A 185 -11.52 15.44 -21.87
N TYR A 186 -10.23 15.52 -21.59
CA TYR A 186 -9.47 16.76 -21.66
C TYR A 186 -8.47 16.76 -22.82
N LYS A 187 -8.42 17.86 -23.58
CA LYS A 187 -7.43 18.05 -24.66
C LYS A 187 -6.03 18.40 -24.16
N LYS A 188 -5.91 18.92 -22.93
CA LYS A 188 -4.64 19.36 -22.32
C LYS A 188 -4.37 18.60 -21.02
N TRP A 189 -3.15 18.07 -20.87
CA TRP A 189 -2.81 17.16 -19.77
C TRP A 189 -2.89 17.82 -18.40
N TYR A 190 -2.48 19.09 -18.28
CA TYR A 190 -2.46 19.82 -17.02
C TYR A 190 -3.88 20.11 -16.50
N LYS A 191 -4.85 20.32 -17.41
CA LYS A 191 -6.27 20.42 -17.03
C LYS A 191 -6.75 19.11 -16.44
N LYS A 192 -6.42 17.98 -17.09
CA LYS A 192 -6.77 16.65 -16.55
C LYS A 192 -6.13 16.41 -15.18
N LEU A 193 -4.85 16.76 -15.03
CA LEU A 193 -4.14 16.66 -13.77
C LEU A 193 -4.80 17.50 -12.68
N PHE A 194 -5.16 18.75 -12.96
CA PHE A 194 -5.85 19.63 -12.03
C PHE A 194 -7.15 19.03 -11.51
N PHE A 195 -8.04 18.58 -12.42
CA PHE A 195 -9.31 17.96 -12.01
C PHE A 195 -9.11 16.66 -11.25
N HIS A 196 -8.10 15.86 -11.60
CA HIS A 196 -7.76 14.66 -10.84
C HIS A 196 -7.33 14.97 -9.39
N LEU A 197 -6.53 16.03 -9.19
CA LEU A 197 -6.16 16.50 -7.85
C LEU A 197 -7.36 17.08 -7.11
N PHE A 198 -8.26 17.76 -7.81
CA PHE A 198 -9.52 18.24 -7.25
C PHE A 198 -10.41 17.08 -6.79
N ASP A 199 -10.55 16.02 -7.58
CA ASP A 199 -11.31 14.82 -7.20
C ASP A 199 -10.71 14.13 -5.96
N MET A 200 -9.37 14.10 -5.84
CA MET A 200 -8.70 13.62 -4.62
C MET A 200 -9.06 14.48 -3.40
N ALA A 201 -9.11 15.81 -3.55
CA ALA A 201 -9.49 16.72 -2.49
C ALA A 201 -10.96 16.53 -2.07
N VAL A 202 -11.87 16.35 -3.03
CA VAL A 202 -13.29 16.05 -2.78
C VAL A 202 -13.44 14.71 -2.04
N LEU A 203 -12.70 13.67 -2.46
CA LEU A 203 -12.68 12.38 -1.76
C LEU A 203 -12.19 12.54 -0.31
N ASN A 204 -11.12 13.31 -0.10
CA ASN A 204 -10.60 13.60 1.24
C ASN A 204 -11.62 14.35 2.10
N ALA A 205 -12.31 15.35 1.54
CA ALA A 205 -13.38 16.09 2.23
C ALA A 205 -14.54 15.16 2.62
N PHE A 206 -14.95 14.25 1.72
CA PHE A 206 -15.97 13.25 2.01
C PHE A 206 -15.56 12.29 3.15
N ILE A 207 -14.30 11.83 3.15
CA ILE A 207 -13.74 10.98 4.21
C ILE A 207 -13.77 11.73 5.56
N LEU A 208 -13.36 13.00 5.58
CA LEU A 208 -13.39 13.84 6.78
C LEU A 208 -14.83 14.01 7.30
N HIS A 209 -15.78 14.36 6.44
CA HIS A 209 -17.18 14.47 6.81
C HIS A 209 -17.73 13.17 7.39
N LYS A 210 -17.44 12.02 6.76
CA LYS A 210 -17.87 10.70 7.26
C LYS A 210 -17.27 10.36 8.62
N THR A 211 -16.01 10.71 8.86
CA THR A 211 -15.35 10.47 10.15
C THR A 211 -15.88 11.40 11.24
N ALA A 212 -16.13 12.67 10.94
CA ALA A 212 -16.74 13.62 11.87
C ALA A 212 -18.18 13.23 12.25
N SER A 213 -19.01 12.86 11.27
CA SER A 213 -20.39 12.43 11.50
C SER A 213 -20.48 11.12 12.30
N LYS A 214 -19.51 10.22 12.14
CA LYS A 214 -19.40 9.02 13.01
C LYS A 214 -19.04 9.38 14.44
N LYS A 215 -18.12 10.33 14.67
CA LYS A 215 -17.80 10.83 16.01
C LYS A 215 -19.03 11.47 16.67
N LYS A 216 -19.81 12.26 15.93
CA LYS A 216 -21.05 12.87 16.44
C LYS A 216 -22.09 11.82 16.85
N LYS A 217 -22.23 10.74 16.07
CA LYS A 217 -23.11 9.61 16.44
C LYS A 217 -22.60 8.85 17.67
N GLN A 218 -21.28 8.67 17.81
CA GLN A 218 -20.68 8.03 18.97
C GLN A 218 -20.76 8.89 20.23
N SER A 219 -20.60 10.21 20.13
CA SER A 219 -20.75 11.12 21.28
C SER A 219 -22.20 11.24 21.76
N LEU A 220 -23.17 11.05 20.86
CA LEU A 220 -24.60 10.95 21.22
C LEU A 220 -24.95 9.61 21.89
N SER A 221 -24.15 8.56 21.66
CA SER A 221 -24.33 7.24 22.28
C SER A 221 -23.38 6.94 23.45
N ALA A 222 -22.40 7.81 23.72
CA ALA A 222 -21.34 7.62 24.71
C ALA A 222 -21.47 8.59 25.90
N SER A 223 -22.67 8.70 26.46
CA SER A 223 -22.90 9.20 27.81
C SER A 223 -22.53 8.18 28.90
N SER A 224 -21.68 7.18 28.61
CA SER A 224 -21.08 6.31 29.63
C SER A 224 -19.70 5.78 29.19
N GLY A 225 -18.66 6.19 29.93
CA GLY A 225 -17.39 5.45 30.05
C GLY A 225 -16.28 5.77 29.04
N THR A 226 -15.31 6.58 29.47
CA THR A 226 -14.04 6.85 28.79
C THR A 226 -13.04 5.69 28.91
N THR A 227 -12.27 5.42 27.86
CA THR A 227 -10.86 5.00 27.99
C THR A 227 -10.09 5.38 26.71
N SER A 228 -9.00 6.14 26.87
CA SER A 228 -8.13 6.59 25.80
C SER A 228 -7.10 5.51 25.48
N SER A 229 -7.11 4.99 24.24
CA SER A 229 -6.03 4.16 23.72
C SER A 229 -5.25 4.90 22.63
N ARG A 230 -3.92 4.85 22.75
CA ARG A 230 -2.96 5.50 21.85
C ARG A 230 -3.13 4.92 20.44
N THR A 231 -3.68 5.71 19.51
CA THR A 231 -3.97 5.26 18.15
C THR A 231 -2.72 5.31 17.29
N GLN A 232 -2.04 4.18 17.11
CA GLN A 232 -0.96 4.04 16.14
C GLN A 232 -1.55 4.19 14.72
N ARG A 233 -1.11 5.20 13.96
CA ARG A 233 -1.58 5.41 12.57
C ARG A 233 -0.74 4.54 11.63
N ARG A 234 -1.41 3.88 10.67
CA ARG A 234 -0.81 2.96 9.71
C ARG A 234 -0.99 3.54 8.31
N CYS A 235 0.10 3.72 7.57
CA CYS A 235 0.11 4.35 6.26
C CYS A 235 0.48 3.34 5.17
N HIS A 236 -0.01 3.53 3.96
CA HIS A 236 0.29 2.67 2.83
C HIS A 236 0.73 3.51 1.62
N VAL A 237 1.86 3.14 1.03
CA VAL A 237 2.51 3.80 -0.10
C VAL A 237 2.44 2.89 -1.32
N CYS A 238 1.94 3.40 -2.44
CA CYS A 238 1.93 2.67 -3.70
C CYS A 238 2.07 3.64 -4.89
N SER A 239 2.68 3.16 -5.99
CA SER A 239 2.63 3.88 -7.28
C SER A 239 1.33 3.56 -8.00
N HIS A 240 0.67 4.59 -8.53
CA HIS A 240 -0.62 4.40 -9.16
C HIS A 240 -0.82 5.02 -10.55
N THR A 241 -1.58 4.27 -11.36
CA THR A 241 -2.31 4.66 -12.57
C THR A 241 -3.67 3.95 -12.55
N THR A 242 -4.73 4.66 -12.97
CA THR A 242 -6.15 4.38 -12.70
C THR A 242 -6.63 2.95 -13.04
N ARG A 243 -7.51 2.36 -12.20
CA ARG A 243 -8.11 1.01 -12.38
C ARG A 243 -9.63 1.07 -12.10
N ARG A 244 -10.50 0.71 -13.06
CA ARG A 244 -11.96 0.55 -12.82
C ARG A 244 -12.26 -0.86 -12.30
N PRO A 245 -13.33 -1.07 -11.50
CA PRO A 245 -13.71 -2.39 -11.03
C PRO A 245 -14.32 -3.24 -12.15
N ARG A 246 -14.07 -4.56 -12.06
CA ARG A 246 -14.62 -5.59 -12.93
C ARG A 246 -16.15 -5.57 -12.81
N GLN A 247 -16.86 -5.13 -13.84
CA GLN A 247 -18.28 -5.46 -13.96
C GLN A 247 -18.38 -6.97 -14.15
N ARG A 248 -19.18 -7.63 -13.30
CA ARG A 248 -19.72 -8.95 -13.62
C ARG A 248 -20.48 -8.80 -14.92
N LYS A 249 -20.06 -9.53 -15.95
CA LYS A 249 -20.95 -9.86 -17.05
C LYS A 249 -21.93 -10.88 -16.47
N ASP A 250 -23.14 -10.43 -16.16
CA ASP A 250 -24.25 -11.35 -16.01
C ASP A 250 -24.64 -11.77 -17.43
N THR A 251 -24.61 -13.10 -17.63
CA THR A 251 -25.11 -13.92 -18.76
C THR A 251 -25.14 -13.29 -20.16
#